data_AF-A0A1Y6EJU6-F1
#
_entry.id   AF-A0A1Y6EJU6-F1
#
_cell.length_a   1.000
_cell.length_b   1.000
_cell.length_c   1.000
_cell.angle_alpha   90.00
_cell.angle_beta   90.00
_cell.angle_gamma   90.00
#
_symmetry.space_group_name_H-M   'P 1'
#
loop_
_entity.id
_entity.type
_entity.pdbx_description
1 polymer ?
#
loop_
_entity_poly.entity_id
_entity_poly.type
_entity_poly.pdbx_seq_one_letter_code
_entity_poly.pdbx_strand_id
1 'polypeptide(L)'
;MQLGLRYCHGRSSIYRQILEHYVDQYGEAPTLASFQQQSPEDIVRWLHTLKGHSATIGATAFSLRARELQQDWHNLDERELNSRWQELSLHMQRIVAEAREYIQLYQAHP
;
A
#
# COMPACT_ATOMS: atom_id res chain seq x y z
N MET A 1 -3.26 -6.69 -9.25
CA MET A 1 -2.15 -6.46 -10.21
C MET A 1 -2.61 -6.22 -11.65
N GLN A 2 -3.47 -7.04 -12.26
CA GLN A 2 -3.88 -6.87 -13.67
C GLN A 2 -4.46 -5.47 -14.01
N LEU A 3 -5.19 -4.85 -13.09
CA LEU A 3 -5.75 -3.51 -13.29
C LEU A 3 -4.65 -2.43 -13.41
N GLY A 4 -3.57 -2.52 -12.64
CA GLY A 4 -2.44 -1.60 -12.73
C GLY A 4 -1.74 -1.69 -14.09
N LEU A 5 -1.54 -2.90 -14.61
CA LEU A 5 -0.99 -3.11 -15.96
C LEU A 5 -1.88 -2.46 -17.04
N ARG A 6 -3.20 -2.49 -16.87
CA ARG A 6 -4.14 -1.81 -17.78
C ARG A 6 -3.99 -0.29 -17.72
N TYR A 7 -3.76 0.30 -16.55
CA TYR A 7 -3.45 1.74 -16.42
C TYR A 7 -2.16 2.12 -17.15
N CYS A 8 -1.19 1.20 -17.22
CA CYS A 8 0.01 1.34 -18.03
C CYS A 8 -0.19 1.00 -19.52
N HIS A 9 -1.43 0.84 -20.00
CA HIS A 9 -1.75 0.45 -21.38
C HIS A 9 -1.07 -0.86 -21.81
N GLY A 10 -0.88 -1.81 -20.89
CA GLY A 10 -0.22 -3.08 -21.16
C GLY A 10 1.31 -3.01 -21.23
N ARG A 11 1.92 -1.84 -20.97
CA ARG A 11 3.38 -1.69 -20.96
C ARG A 11 3.98 -2.26 -19.68
N SER A 12 4.30 -3.55 -19.71
CA SER A 12 4.83 -4.30 -18.55
C SER A 12 6.10 -3.71 -17.97
N SER A 13 6.98 -3.09 -18.77
CA SER A 13 8.21 -2.45 -18.29
C SER A 13 7.93 -1.23 -17.40
N ILE A 14 7.01 -0.35 -17.82
CA ILE A 14 6.59 0.81 -17.02
C ILE A 14 5.87 0.34 -15.76
N TYR A 15 4.96 -0.62 -15.90
CA TYR A 15 4.23 -1.14 -14.75
C TYR A 15 5.16 -1.77 -13.72
N ARG A 16 6.19 -2.50 -14.18
CA ARG A 16 7.23 -3.06 -13.32
C ARG A 16 7.98 -1.99 -12.55
N GLN A 17 8.41 -0.89 -13.19
CA GLN A 17 9.10 0.20 -12.50
C GLN A 17 8.23 0.83 -11.39
N ILE A 18 6.91 0.95 -11.63
CA ILE A 18 5.96 1.43 -10.62
C ILE A 18 5.88 0.44 -9.45
N LEU A 19 5.85 -0.87 -9.72
CA LEU A 19 5.86 -1.89 -8.67
C LEU A 19 7.18 -1.92 -7.89
N GLU A 20 8.32 -1.75 -8.55
CA GLU A 20 9.64 -1.66 -7.90
C GLU A 20 9.66 -0.48 -6.92
N HIS A 21 9.22 0.71 -7.35
CA HIS A 21 9.10 1.87 -6.46
C HIS A 21 8.13 1.63 -5.30
N TYR A 22 6.99 0.98 -5.55
CA TYR A 22 6.04 0.63 -4.51
C TYR A 22 6.65 -0.33 -3.48
N VAL A 23 7.39 -1.35 -3.92
CA VAL A 23 8.07 -2.31 -3.05
C VAL A 23 9.18 -1.65 -2.25
N ASP A 24 9.95 -0.75 -2.84
CA ASP A 24 11.00 -0.01 -2.13
C ASP A 24 10.41 0.87 -1.03
N GLN A 25 9.28 1.52 -1.30
CA GLN A 25 8.64 2.42 -0.34
C GLN A 25 7.89 1.69 0.77
N TYR A 26 7.26 0.55 0.48
CA TYR A 26 6.36 -0.14 1.42
C TYR A 26 6.81 -1.55 1.80
N GLY A 27 8.03 -1.94 1.39
CA GLY A 27 8.61 -3.26 1.63
C GLY A 27 8.72 -3.61 3.11
N GLU A 28 8.84 -2.58 3.95
CA GLU A 28 8.75 -2.67 5.40
C GLU A 28 7.54 -1.89 5.86
N ALA A 29 6.52 -2.62 6.34
CA ALA A 29 5.32 -1.99 6.86
C ALA A 29 5.65 -1.25 8.17
N PRO A 30 5.33 0.06 8.28
CA PRO A 30 5.51 0.74 9.55
C PRO A 30 4.56 0.14 10.59
N THR A 31 5.06 0.04 11.82
CA THR A 31 4.27 -0.42 12.96
C THR A 31 3.49 0.77 13.53
N LEU A 32 2.34 0.53 14.16
CA LEU A 32 1.63 1.62 14.85
C LEU A 32 2.53 2.30 15.91
N ALA A 33 3.40 1.52 16.57
CA ALA A 33 4.40 2.03 17.50
C ALA A 33 5.38 3.02 16.84
N SER A 34 5.83 2.77 15.61
CA SER A 34 6.69 3.71 14.87
C SER A 34 6.03 5.06 14.61
N PHE A 35 4.69 5.11 14.66
CA PHE A 35 3.91 6.33 14.51
C PHE A 35 3.57 7.04 15.82
N GLN A 36 3.82 6.43 16.99
CA GLN A 36 3.54 7.06 18.29
C GLN A 36 4.36 8.33 18.54
N GLN A 37 5.48 8.51 17.83
CA GLN A 37 6.30 9.71 17.87
C GLN A 37 5.93 10.75 16.80
N GLN A 38 4.97 10.45 15.93
CA GLN A 38 4.51 11.34 14.88
C GLN A 38 3.22 12.05 15.26
N SER A 39 2.96 13.18 14.61
CA SER A 39 1.67 13.85 14.75
C SER A 39 0.57 12.99 14.09
N PRO A 40 -0.66 12.98 14.61
CA PRO A 40 -1.80 12.34 13.95
C PRO A 40 -1.95 12.76 12.48
N GLU A 41 -1.64 14.01 12.15
CA GLU A 41 -1.71 14.58 10.81
C GLU A 41 -0.71 13.94 9.85
N ASP A 42 0.49 13.58 10.33
CA ASP A 42 1.49 12.90 9.52
C ASP A 42 1.05 11.49 9.15
N ILE A 43 0.36 10.80 10.07
CA ILE A 43 -0.16 9.46 9.82
C ILE A 43 -1.33 9.51 8.82
N VAL A 44 -2.23 10.48 8.98
CA VAL A 44 -3.31 10.73 8.02
C VAL A 44 -2.75 11.05 6.63
N ARG A 45 -1.66 11.83 6.55
CA ARG A 45 -0.97 12.11 5.29
C ARG A 45 -0.32 10.85 4.72
N TRP A 46 0.30 10.02 5.54
CA TRP A 46 0.87 8.74 5.11
C TRP A 46 -0.21 7.81 4.53
N LEU A 47 -1.37 7.69 5.20
CA LEU A 47 -2.52 6.92 4.71
C LEU A 47 -3.07 7.48 3.39
N HIS A 48 -3.10 8.80 3.24
CA HIS A 48 -3.49 9.44 1.98
C HIS A 48 -2.57 9.06 0.82
N THR A 49 -1.25 9.12 1.04
CA THR A 49 -0.24 8.73 0.04
C THR A 49 -0.34 7.25 -0.28
N LEU A 50 -0.42 6.39 0.74
CA LEU A 50 -0.57 4.94 0.61
C LEU A 50 -1.79 4.58 -0.25
N LYS A 51 -2.94 5.20 0.04
CA LYS A 51 -4.18 5.03 -0.75
C LYS A 51 -3.93 5.35 -2.23
N GLY A 52 -3.27 6.47 -2.52
CA GLY A 52 -2.98 6.91 -3.89
C GLY A 52 -2.07 5.92 -4.62
N HIS A 53 -0.94 5.57 -4.01
CA HIS A 53 0.04 4.64 -4.59
C HIS A 53 -0.58 3.25 -4.83
N SER A 54 -1.39 2.77 -3.87
CA SER A 54 -2.11 1.50 -3.98
C SER A 54 -3.12 1.49 -5.12
N ALA A 55 -3.82 2.61 -5.36
CA ALA A 55 -4.74 2.73 -6.49
C ALA A 55 -3.99 2.64 -7.83
N THR A 56 -2.82 3.29 -7.94
CA THR A 56 -1.99 3.26 -9.15
C THR A 56 -1.54 1.86 -9.55
N ILE A 57 -1.21 1.00 -8.59
CA ILE A 57 -0.84 -0.40 -8.86
C ILE A 57 -2.06 -1.33 -9.04
N GLY A 58 -3.28 -0.77 -9.02
CA GLY A 58 -4.52 -1.52 -9.14
C GLY A 58 -4.86 -2.36 -7.90
N ALA A 59 -4.31 -2.03 -6.73
CA ALA A 59 -4.68 -2.62 -5.43
C ALA A 59 -5.90 -1.89 -4.84
N THR A 60 -6.99 -1.80 -5.60
CA THR A 60 -8.15 -0.95 -5.29
C THR A 60 -8.82 -1.29 -3.95
N ALA A 61 -8.96 -2.58 -3.63
CA ALA A 61 -9.55 -3.01 -2.36
C ALA A 61 -8.73 -2.53 -1.15
N PHE A 62 -7.39 -2.51 -1.27
CA PHE A 62 -6.52 -2.02 -0.21
C PHE A 62 -6.48 -0.49 -0.16
N SER A 63 -6.51 0.18 -1.31
CA SER A 63 -6.70 1.63 -1.39
C SER A 63 -7.95 2.07 -0.63
N LEU A 64 -9.07 1.34 -0.78
CA LEU A 64 -10.30 1.62 -0.05
C LEU A 64 -10.11 1.47 1.47
N ARG A 65 -9.44 0.41 1.94
CA ARG A 65 -9.16 0.23 3.38
C ARG A 65 -8.27 1.31 3.96
N ALA A 66 -7.23 1.72 3.23
CA ALA A 66 -6.38 2.83 3.64
C ALA A 66 -7.18 4.13 3.75
N ARG A 67 -8.15 4.36 2.85
CA ARG A 67 -9.08 5.49 2.91
C ARG A 67 -10.00 5.41 4.13
N GLU A 68 -10.59 4.25 4.41
CA GLU A 68 -11.48 4.06 5.57
C GLU A 68 -10.74 4.36 6.88
N LEU A 69 -9.52 3.82 7.04
CA LEU A 69 -8.70 4.15 8.21
C LEU A 69 -8.32 5.63 8.27
N GLN A 70 -8.03 6.26 7.13
CA GLN A 70 -7.74 7.70 7.06
C GLN A 70 -8.94 8.53 7.56
N GLN A 71 -10.16 8.17 7.17
CA GLN A 71 -11.38 8.92 7.51
C GLN A 71 -11.76 8.73 8.98
N ASP A 72 -11.55 7.52 9.50
CA ASP A 72 -11.97 7.16 10.85
C ASP A 72 -10.89 7.46 11.90
N TRP A 73 -9.67 7.84 11.50
CA TRP A 73 -8.48 7.93 12.36
C TRP A 73 -8.72 8.58 13.73
N HIS A 74 -9.41 9.73 13.77
CA HIS A 74 -9.65 10.49 15.00
C HIS A 74 -10.87 10.02 15.82
N ASN A 75 -11.66 9.09 15.28
CA ASN A 75 -12.89 8.58 15.89
C ASN A 75 -12.73 7.17 16.45
N LEU A 76 -11.59 6.50 16.21
CA LEU A 76 -11.32 5.15 16.68
C LEU A 76 -10.77 5.18 18.10
N ASP A 77 -11.20 4.23 18.92
CA ASP A 77 -10.49 3.95 20.16
C ASP A 77 -9.16 3.21 19.90
N GLU A 78 -8.31 3.11 20.92
CA GLU A 78 -7.00 2.46 20.79
C GLU A 78 -7.09 1.00 20.33
N ARG A 79 -8.12 0.26 20.76
CA ARG A 79 -8.30 -1.14 20.40
C ARG A 79 -8.70 -1.29 18.94
N GLU A 80 -9.66 -0.48 18.49
CA GLU A 80 -10.10 -0.45 17.10
C GLU A 80 -8.98 0.00 16.17
N LEU A 81 -8.23 1.04 16.56
CA LEU A 81 -7.08 1.51 15.81
C LEU A 81 -6.02 0.41 15.65
N ASN A 82 -5.66 -0.26 16.74
CA ASN A 82 -4.71 -1.37 16.69
C ASN A 82 -5.19 -2.50 15.77
N SER A 83 -6.46 -2.89 15.87
CA SER A 83 -7.04 -3.95 15.03
C SER A 83 -7.00 -3.57 13.54
N ARG A 84 -7.50 -2.38 13.19
CA ARG A 84 -7.53 -1.91 11.80
C ARG A 84 -6.13 -1.70 11.24
N TRP A 85 -5.19 -1.24 12.07
CA TRP A 85 -3.79 -1.11 11.68
C TRP A 85 -3.17 -2.47 11.36
N GLN A 86 -3.33 -3.46 12.22
CA GLN A 86 -2.81 -4.82 11.99
C GLN A 86 -3.37 -5.43 10.70
N GLU A 87 -4.68 -5.27 10.46
CA GLU A 87 -5.31 -5.72 9.22
C GLU A 87 -4.73 -5.01 7.99
N LEU A 88 -4.55 -3.68 8.07
CA LEU A 88 -3.93 -2.89 7.01
C LEU A 88 -2.50 -3.34 6.74
N SER A 89 -1.67 -3.52 7.78
CA SER A 89 -0.29 -3.99 7.66
C SER A 89 -0.20 -5.37 7.02
N LEU A 90 -1.05 -6.31 7.43
CA LEU A 90 -1.10 -7.66 6.85
C LEU A 90 -1.48 -7.61 5.37
N HIS A 91 -2.46 -6.78 5.02
CA HIS A 91 -2.86 -6.60 3.63
C HIS A 91 -1.76 -5.95 2.79
N MET A 92 -1.06 -4.98 3.35
CA MET A 92 0.06 -4.32 2.68
C MET A 92 1.19 -5.32 2.39
N GLN A 93 1.54 -6.16 3.36
CA GLN A 93 2.56 -7.21 3.18
C GLN A 93 2.19 -8.19 2.06
N ARG A 94 0.90 -8.56 1.94
CA ARG A 94 0.42 -9.40 0.83
C ARG A 94 0.59 -8.72 -0.52
N ILE A 95 0.23 -7.43 -0.63
CA ILE A 95 0.38 -6.67 -1.87
C ILE A 95 1.85 -6.52 -2.26
N VAL A 96 2.73 -6.26 -1.28
CA VAL A 96 4.18 -6.20 -1.51
C VAL A 96 4.70 -7.55 -1.99
N ALA A 97 4.25 -8.65 -1.41
CA ALA A 97 4.63 -9.99 -1.85
C ALA A 97 4.17 -10.27 -3.30
N GLU A 98 2.92 -9.96 -3.62
CA GLU A 98 2.38 -10.06 -4.98
C GLU A 98 3.16 -9.19 -5.98
N ALA A 99 3.55 -7.97 -5.57
CA ALA A 99 4.33 -7.06 -6.40
C ALA A 99 5.72 -7.63 -6.68
N ARG A 100 6.39 -8.17 -5.66
CA ARG A 100 7.69 -8.85 -5.79
C ARG A 100 7.62 -10.05 -6.71
N GLU A 101 6.59 -10.88 -6.58
CA GLU A 101 6.36 -12.04 -7.46
C GLU A 101 6.17 -11.59 -8.92
N TYR A 102 5.36 -10.56 -9.14
CA TYR A 102 5.18 -9.99 -10.48
C TYR A 102 6.50 -9.50 -11.06
N ILE A 103 7.28 -8.73 -10.29
CA ILE A 103 8.58 -8.21 -10.74
C ILE A 103 9.51 -9.36 -11.16
N GLN A 104 9.57 -10.45 -10.37
CA GLN A 104 10.41 -11.61 -10.66
C GLN A 104 9.97 -12.37 -11.92
N LEU A 105 8.67 -12.59 -12.12
CA LEU A 105 8.14 -13.27 -13.30
C LEU A 105 8.48 -12.52 -14.60
N TYR A 106 8.50 -11.18 -14.55
CA TYR A 106 8.81 -10.32 -15.69
C TYR A 106 10.27 -9.80 -15.70
N GLN A 107 11.16 -10.42 -14.91
CA GLN A 107 12.62 -10.30 -15.06
C GLN A 107 13.19 -11.32 -16.05
N ALA A 108 12.49 -12.45 -16.28
CA ALA A 108 12.97 -13.56 -17.10
C ALA A 108 12.73 -13.42 -18.62
N HIS A 109 12.08 -12.32 -19.06
CA HIS A 109 11.78 -12.07 -20.47
C HIS A 109 12.34 -10.71 -20.90
N PRO A 110 13.56 -10.68 -21.48
CA PRO A 110 14.14 -9.48 -22.09
C PRO A 110 13.39 -9.04 -23.35
#